data_AF-A0A2D6MPG0-F1
#
_entry.id   AF-A0A2D6MPG0-F1
#
_cell.length_a   1.000
_cell.length_b   1.000
_cell.length_c   1.000
_cell.angle_alpha   90.00
_cell.angle_beta   90.00
_cell.angle_gamma   90.00
#
_symmetry.space_group_name_H-M   'P 1'
#
loop_
_entity.id
_entity.type
_entity.pdbx_description
1 polymer ?
#
loop_
_entity_poly.entity_id
_entity_poly.type
_entity_poly.pdbx_seq_one_letter_code
_entity_poly.pdbx_strand_id
1 'polypeptide(L)'
;MTFDDGPNPATTPSILATLRAENIPATFFMVGWRLETAAAQALALEIHQDPLFRVANHTYDHLGLPTLTPQEVVNQVETTSERIREAIGDACYFPTYFRFPFGFSDCTSMEVVREHGFGVAGVNIEPADWCYGQGGGTVTSL
;
A
#
# COMPACT_ATOMS: atom_id res chain seq x y z
N MET A 1 -5.66 11.47 -2.19
CA MET A 1 -5.59 10.90 -0.83
C MET A 1 -4.83 9.57 -0.89
N THR A 2 -4.22 9.11 0.19
CA THR A 2 -3.48 7.84 0.20
C THR A 2 -3.91 6.95 1.35
N PHE A 3 -3.90 5.63 1.13
CA PHE A 3 -4.25 4.63 2.12
C PHE A 3 -3.17 3.57 2.16
N ASP A 4 -2.75 3.21 3.36
CA ASP A 4 -1.73 2.20 3.61
C ASP A 4 -2.37 0.92 4.16
N ASP A 5 -1.58 -0.12 4.36
CA ASP A 5 -1.98 -1.39 5.00
C ASP A 5 -3.09 -2.16 4.30
N GLY A 6 -3.35 -1.88 3.02
CA GLY A 6 -4.35 -2.55 2.20
C GLY A 6 -3.78 -3.67 1.32
N PRO A 7 -4.65 -4.36 0.56
CA PRO A 7 -6.10 -4.31 0.66
C PRO A 7 -6.60 -5.16 1.85
N ASN A 8 -7.55 -4.62 2.61
CA ASN A 8 -8.17 -5.28 3.74
C ASN A 8 -9.65 -5.54 3.42
N PRO A 9 -10.08 -6.81 3.25
CA PRO A 9 -11.45 -7.15 2.90
C PRO A 9 -12.53 -6.62 3.86
N ALA A 10 -12.18 -6.32 5.12
CA ALA A 10 -13.13 -5.80 6.09
C ALA A 10 -13.40 -4.29 5.93
N THR A 11 -12.47 -3.51 5.39
CA THR A 11 -12.55 -2.03 5.41
C THR A 11 -12.37 -1.40 4.03
N THR A 12 -11.56 -1.98 3.15
CA THR A 12 -11.32 -1.46 1.81
C THR A 12 -12.62 -1.25 1.01
N PRO A 13 -13.62 -2.16 1.00
CA PRO A 13 -14.84 -1.94 0.21
C PRO A 13 -15.60 -0.66 0.55
N SER A 14 -15.75 -0.33 1.83
CA SER A 14 -16.44 0.90 2.25
C SER A 14 -15.65 2.16 1.91
N ILE A 15 -14.32 2.08 1.94
CA ILE A 15 -13.43 3.18 1.50
C ILE A 15 -13.61 3.41 0.00
N LEU A 16 -13.52 2.36 -0.83
CA LEU A 16 -13.70 2.47 -2.28
C LEU A 16 -15.07 3.06 -2.64
N ALA A 17 -16.14 2.59 -1.98
CA ALA A 17 -17.49 3.12 -2.19
C ALA A 17 -17.59 4.62 -1.88
N THR A 18 -17.00 5.06 -0.76
CA THR A 18 -17.00 6.48 -0.36
C THR A 18 -16.20 7.33 -1.34
N LEU A 19 -15.00 6.90 -1.74
CA LEU A 19 -14.17 7.65 -2.67
C LEU A 19 -14.81 7.80 -4.05
N ARG A 20 -15.50 6.75 -4.53
CA ARG A 20 -16.27 6.80 -5.77
C ARG A 20 -17.43 7.78 -5.68
N ALA A 21 -18.20 7.71 -4.59
CA ALA A 21 -19.34 8.60 -4.38
C ALA A 21 -18.94 10.07 -4.37
N GLU A 22 -17.77 10.37 -3.80
CA GLU A 22 -17.21 11.72 -3.72
C GLU A 22 -16.28 12.08 -4.90
N ASN A 23 -16.08 11.16 -5.85
CA ASN A 23 -15.19 11.32 -7.00
C ASN A 23 -13.76 11.76 -6.62
N ILE A 24 -13.22 11.17 -5.54
CA ILE A 24 -11.89 11.51 -5.00
C ILE A 24 -10.86 10.51 -5.51
N PRO A 25 -9.82 10.97 -6.24
CA PRO A 25 -8.72 10.09 -6.63
C PRO A 25 -7.84 9.70 -5.44
N ALA A 26 -7.40 8.44 -5.43
CA ALA A 26 -6.63 7.87 -4.33
C ALA A 26 -5.52 6.91 -4.78
N THR A 27 -4.55 6.69 -3.91
CA THR A 27 -3.50 5.67 -4.09
C THR A 27 -3.49 4.73 -2.89
N PHE A 28 -3.44 3.43 -3.17
CA PHE A 28 -3.44 2.36 -2.17
C PHE A 28 -2.08 1.69 -2.16
N PHE A 29 -1.34 1.85 -1.06
CA PHE A 29 -0.07 1.18 -0.84
C PHE A 29 -0.37 -0.20 -0.26
N MET A 30 -0.08 -1.24 -1.06
CA MET A 30 -0.44 -2.62 -0.75
C MET A 30 0.68 -3.34 -0.02
N VAL A 31 0.30 -4.08 1.02
CA VAL A 31 1.19 -4.98 1.75
C VAL A 31 1.13 -6.36 1.11
N GLY A 32 2.29 -6.89 0.73
CA GLY A 32 2.39 -8.11 -0.09
C GLY A 32 1.71 -9.33 0.52
N TRP A 33 1.90 -9.61 1.81
CA TRP A 33 1.29 -10.78 2.47
C TRP A 33 -0.25 -10.75 2.43
N ARG A 34 -0.88 -9.56 2.37
CA ARG A 34 -2.35 -9.46 2.31
C ARG A 34 -2.90 -10.03 1.01
N LEU A 35 -2.11 -9.97 -0.06
CA LEU A 35 -2.47 -10.46 -1.39
C LEU A 35 -2.39 -11.98 -1.52
N GLU A 36 -2.12 -12.73 -0.46
CA GLU A 36 -2.20 -14.20 -0.47
C GLU A 36 -3.64 -14.74 -0.51
N THR A 37 -4.63 -13.89 -0.19
CA THR A 37 -6.04 -14.30 -0.17
C THR A 37 -6.78 -13.86 -1.44
N ALA A 38 -7.67 -14.71 -1.94
CA ALA A 38 -8.47 -14.40 -3.14
C ALA A 38 -9.34 -13.13 -2.97
N ALA A 39 -9.85 -12.88 -1.76
CA ALA A 39 -10.64 -11.67 -1.48
C ALA A 39 -9.79 -10.39 -1.60
N ALA A 40 -8.57 -10.40 -1.07
CA ALA A 40 -7.65 -9.28 -1.19
C ALA A 40 -7.16 -9.09 -2.64
N GLN A 41 -6.92 -10.18 -3.37
CA GLN A 41 -6.56 -10.12 -4.79
C GLN A 41 -7.67 -9.50 -5.63
N ALA A 42 -8.92 -9.90 -5.40
CA ALA A 42 -10.08 -9.33 -6.09
C ALA A 42 -10.19 -7.82 -5.84
N LEU A 43 -9.91 -7.36 -4.61
CA LEU A 43 -9.87 -5.93 -4.30
C LEU A 43 -8.71 -5.21 -4.97
N ALA A 44 -7.53 -5.82 -5.07
CA ALA A 44 -6.40 -5.22 -5.78
C ALA A 44 -6.71 -5.03 -7.26
N LEU A 45 -7.34 -6.04 -7.90
CA LEU A 45 -7.83 -5.94 -9.27
C LEU A 45 -8.89 -4.85 -9.43
N GLU A 46 -9.86 -4.79 -8.52
CA GLU A 46 -10.91 -3.75 -8.53
C GLU A 46 -10.31 -2.34 -8.42
N ILE A 47 -9.35 -2.14 -7.52
CA ILE A 47 -8.63 -0.88 -7.35
C ILE A 47 -7.88 -0.52 -8.63
N HIS A 48 -7.20 -1.50 -9.26
CA HIS A 48 -6.44 -1.25 -10.48
C HIS A 48 -7.32 -0.86 -11.68
N GLN A 49 -8.51 -1.46 -11.80
CA GLN A 49 -9.44 -1.21 -12.92
C GLN A 49 -10.18 0.13 -12.80
N ASP A 50 -10.21 0.73 -11.62
CA ASP A 50 -10.89 2.00 -11.37
C ASP A 50 -10.03 3.20 -11.80
N PRO A 51 -10.51 4.09 -12.69
CA PRO A 51 -9.74 5.24 -13.16
C PRO A 51 -9.41 6.27 -12.08
N LEU A 52 -10.10 6.25 -10.93
CA LEU A 52 -9.82 7.14 -9.80
C LEU A 52 -8.64 6.65 -8.95
N PHE A 53 -8.29 5.37 -9.04
CA PHE A 53 -7.39 4.73 -8.09
C PHE A 53 -6.06 4.31 -8.69
N ARG A 54 -5.06 4.15 -7.83
CA ARG A 54 -3.74 3.64 -8.16
C ARG A 54 -3.28 2.64 -7.12
N VAL A 55 -2.56 1.62 -7.57
CA VAL A 55 -1.90 0.64 -6.71
C VAL A 55 -0.43 1.01 -6.54
N ALA A 56 0.10 0.87 -5.34
CA ALA A 56 1.47 1.17 -4.97
C ALA A 56 2.03 0.11 -4.01
N ASN A 57 3.35 0.09 -3.82
CA ASN A 57 4.06 -0.92 -3.04
C ASN A 57 4.28 -0.48 -1.58
N HIS A 58 4.01 -1.36 -0.62
CA HIS A 58 4.20 -1.11 0.81
C HIS A 58 4.97 -2.22 1.54
N THR A 59 5.92 -2.87 0.88
CA THR A 59 6.66 -4.05 1.38
C THR A 59 5.80 -5.28 1.62
N TYR A 60 6.45 -6.42 1.83
CA TYR A 60 5.77 -7.70 1.90
C TYR A 60 5.19 -7.93 3.30
N ASP A 61 6.05 -7.84 4.32
CA ASP A 61 5.77 -8.15 5.73
C ASP A 61 5.44 -6.90 6.56
N HIS A 62 5.50 -5.71 5.98
CA HIS A 62 5.30 -4.44 6.68
C HIS A 62 6.28 -4.26 7.86
N LEU A 63 7.58 -4.49 7.59
CA LEU A 63 8.67 -4.35 8.55
C LEU A 63 9.37 -2.99 8.42
N GLY A 64 9.92 -2.47 9.51
CA GLY A 64 10.79 -1.29 9.47
C GLY A 64 12.09 -1.60 8.74
N LEU A 65 12.27 -1.07 7.53
CA LEU A 65 13.39 -1.44 6.65
C LEU A 65 14.80 -1.22 7.23
N PRO A 66 15.07 -0.23 8.11
CA PRO A 66 16.39 -0.10 8.76
C PRO A 66 16.80 -1.27 9.65
N THR A 67 15.88 -2.19 9.97
CA THR A 67 16.17 -3.41 10.75
C THR A 67 16.62 -4.58 9.89
N LEU A 68 16.59 -4.42 8.57
CA LEU A 68 16.84 -5.47 7.58
C LEU A 68 18.19 -5.26 6.88
N THR A 69 18.75 -6.35 6.39
CA THR A 69 19.87 -6.32 5.45
C THR A 69 19.42 -5.79 4.08
N PRO A 70 20.33 -5.30 3.22
CA PRO A 70 19.97 -4.82 1.88
C PRO A 70 19.23 -5.88 1.04
N GLN A 71 19.66 -7.15 1.11
CA GLN A 71 19.00 -8.23 0.39
C GLN A 71 17.57 -8.50 0.90
N GLU A 72 17.35 -8.40 2.21
CA GLU A 72 16.00 -8.52 2.77
C GLU A 72 15.12 -7.35 2.33
N VAL A 73 15.65 -6.13 2.23
CA VAL A 73 14.91 -4.98 1.66
C VAL A 73 14.53 -5.24 0.21
N VAL A 74 15.44 -5.75 -0.62
CA VAL A 74 15.15 -6.14 -2.01
C VAL A 74 14.00 -7.14 -2.05
N ASN A 75 14.07 -8.21 -1.25
CA ASN A 75 13.03 -9.24 -1.21
C ASN A 75 11.66 -8.65 -0.82
N GLN A 76 11.62 -7.76 0.18
CA GLN A 76 10.39 -7.08 0.60
C GLN A 76 9.75 -6.28 -0.54
N VAL A 77 10.56 -5.59 -1.34
CA VAL A 77 10.11 -4.74 -2.45
C VAL A 77 9.69 -5.58 -3.66
N GLU A 78 10.52 -6.51 -4.09
CA GLU A 78 10.32 -7.31 -5.30
C GLU A 78 9.14 -8.27 -5.14
N THR A 79 9.09 -9.04 -4.04
CA THR A 79 8.00 -9.99 -3.79
C THR A 79 6.66 -9.28 -3.70
N THR A 80 6.60 -8.08 -3.14
CA THR A 80 5.35 -7.28 -3.12
C THR A 80 4.93 -6.86 -4.52
N SER A 81 5.88 -6.45 -5.36
CA SER A 81 5.58 -6.07 -6.75
C SER A 81 5.11 -7.26 -7.58
N GLU A 82 5.68 -8.45 -7.34
CA GLU A 82 5.21 -9.72 -7.90
C GLU A 82 3.78 -10.02 -7.47
N ARG A 83 3.48 -10.00 -6.17
CA ARG A 83 2.12 -10.24 -5.66
C ARG A 83 1.09 -9.25 -6.22
N ILE A 84 1.46 -7.98 -6.37
CA ILE A 84 0.57 -6.98 -6.98
C ILE A 84 0.27 -7.34 -8.44
N ARG A 85 1.30 -7.70 -9.24
CA ARG A 85 1.11 -8.13 -10.64
C ARG A 85 0.22 -9.36 -10.76
N GLU A 86 0.46 -10.36 -9.92
CA GLU A 86 -0.34 -11.58 -9.86
C GLU A 86 -1.81 -11.27 -9.51
N ALA A 87 -2.04 -10.46 -8.49
CA ALA A 87 -3.38 -10.09 -8.04
C ALA A 87 -4.16 -9.30 -9.10
N ILE A 88 -3.47 -8.42 -9.84
CA ILE A 88 -4.06 -7.62 -10.92
C ILE A 88 -4.22 -8.45 -12.21
N GLY A 89 -3.47 -9.54 -12.37
CA GLY A 89 -3.48 -10.32 -13.61
C GLY A 89 -2.86 -9.59 -14.80
N ASP A 90 -2.00 -8.59 -14.54
CA ASP A 90 -1.24 -7.87 -15.56
C ASP A 90 0.27 -8.03 -15.30
N ALA A 91 0.90 -8.88 -16.13
CA ALA A 91 2.32 -9.17 -16.03
C ALA A 91 3.23 -7.96 -16.33
N CYS A 92 2.71 -6.98 -17.06
CA CYS A 92 3.42 -5.75 -17.43
C CYS A 92 3.22 -4.63 -16.40
N TYR A 93 2.32 -4.81 -15.43
CA TYR A 93 2.07 -3.80 -14.41
C TYR A 93 3.29 -3.64 -13.51
N PHE A 94 3.69 -2.40 -13.26
CA PHE A 94 4.74 -2.09 -12.29
C PHE A 94 4.24 -0.97 -11.36
N PRO A 95 4.13 -1.20 -10.04
CA PRO A 95 3.78 -0.13 -9.13
C PRO A 95 4.85 0.97 -9.19
N THR A 96 4.46 2.20 -9.48
CA THR A 96 5.44 3.29 -9.67
C THR A 96 5.82 4.02 -8.38
N TYR A 97 5.02 3.84 -7.33
CA TYR A 97 5.22 4.47 -6.03
C TYR A 97 5.46 3.43 -4.94
N PHE A 98 6.29 3.83 -3.98
CA PHE A 98 6.61 3.07 -2.77
C PHE A 98 6.44 3.95 -1.54
N ARG A 99 6.00 3.36 -0.45
CA ARG A 99 6.02 3.99 0.88
C ARG A 99 6.69 3.06 1.88
N PHE A 100 7.58 3.62 2.70
CA PHE A 100 8.22 2.89 3.78
C PHE A 100 7.20 2.58 4.89
N PRO A 101 7.09 1.32 5.35
CA PRO A 101 6.33 0.98 6.56
C PRO A 101 6.75 1.87 7.73
N PHE A 102 5.77 2.40 8.46
CA PHE A 102 5.97 3.33 9.59
C PHE A 102 6.71 4.63 9.24
N GLY A 103 6.98 4.90 7.95
CA GLY A 103 7.89 5.96 7.52
C GLY A 103 9.36 5.71 7.86
N PHE A 104 9.73 4.48 8.23
CA PHE A 104 11.08 4.15 8.67
C PHE A 104 11.99 3.85 7.49
N SER A 105 12.97 4.73 7.28
CA SER A 105 13.98 4.61 6.23
C SER A 105 15.36 5.07 6.72
N ASP A 106 16.40 4.55 6.08
CA ASP A 106 17.79 5.03 6.16
C ASP A 106 18.35 5.24 4.74
N CYS A 107 19.60 5.67 4.62
CA CYS A 107 20.21 5.91 3.31
C CYS A 107 20.26 4.64 2.44
N THR A 108 20.53 3.48 3.03
CA THR A 108 20.69 2.21 2.32
C THR A 108 19.36 1.71 1.78
N SER A 109 18.33 1.66 2.62
CA SER A 109 16.97 1.25 2.21
C SER A 109 16.36 2.23 1.19
N MET A 110 16.63 3.53 1.33
CA MET A 110 16.26 4.54 0.32
C MET A 110 16.94 4.31 -1.03
N GLU A 111 18.23 4.00 -1.04
CA GLU A 111 18.98 3.71 -2.27
C GLU A 111 18.41 2.50 -3.00
N VAL A 112 18.21 1.39 -2.27
CA VAL A 112 17.60 0.17 -2.83
C VAL A 112 16.25 0.47 -3.49
N VAL A 113 15.34 1.16 -2.79
CA VAL A 113 14.02 1.49 -3.33
C VAL A 113 14.11 2.36 -4.59
N ARG A 114 15.04 3.33 -4.63
CA ARG A 114 15.23 4.20 -5.79
C ARG A 114 15.83 3.48 -6.99
N GLU A 115 16.78 2.56 -6.76
CA GLU A 115 17.38 1.74 -7.82
C GLU A 115 16.36 0.80 -8.47
N HIS A 116 15.33 0.38 -7.74
CA HIS A 116 14.20 -0.37 -8.29
C HIS A 116 13.17 0.51 -9.02
N GLY A 117 13.45 1.81 -9.21
CA GLY A 117 12.65 2.70 -10.04
C GLY A 117 11.42 3.29 -9.36
N PHE A 118 11.27 3.15 -8.04
CA PHE A 118 10.13 3.71 -7.32
C PHE A 118 10.28 5.20 -7.03
N GLY A 119 9.18 5.94 -7.19
CA GLY A 119 8.99 7.21 -6.50
C GLY A 119 8.62 6.97 -5.04
N VAL A 120 9.36 7.58 -4.10
CA VAL A 120 9.09 7.43 -2.67
C VAL A 120 8.07 8.47 -2.20
N ALA A 121 6.95 8.01 -1.64
CA ALA A 121 5.88 8.85 -1.13
C ALA A 121 5.92 8.94 0.41
N GLY A 122 6.25 10.13 0.92
CA GLY A 122 6.07 10.46 2.34
C GLY A 122 4.61 10.78 2.70
N VAL A 123 4.40 11.24 3.94
CA VAL A 123 3.12 11.71 4.46
C VAL A 123 3.33 13.09 5.10
N ASN A 124 2.45 14.04 4.78
CA ASN A 124 2.47 15.38 5.41
C ASN A 124 1.44 15.50 6.55
N ILE A 125 0.32 14.80 6.46
CA ILE A 125 -0.76 14.78 7.45
C ILE A 125 -1.10 13.30 7.72
N GLU A 126 -0.86 12.84 8.95
CA GLU A 126 -1.13 11.47 9.41
C GLU A 126 -2.34 11.48 10.34
N PRO A 127 -3.48 10.88 9.95
CA PRO A 127 -4.70 10.91 10.75
C PRO A 127 -4.61 10.04 12.02
N ALA A 128 -3.63 9.15 12.12
CA ALA A 128 -3.47 8.21 13.22
C ALA A 128 -4.72 7.35 13.46
N ASP A 129 -5.44 7.01 12.39
CA ASP A 129 -6.64 6.19 12.41
C ASP A 129 -6.37 4.77 12.94
N TRP A 130 -5.18 4.23 12.70
CA TRP A 130 -4.70 2.97 13.27
C TRP A 130 -4.71 2.96 14.81
N CYS A 131 -4.57 4.11 15.47
CA CYS A 131 -4.59 4.24 16.93
C CYS A 131 -6.02 4.22 17.48
N TYR A 132 -6.96 4.89 16.81
CA TYR A 132 -8.33 5.08 17.28
C TYR A 132 -9.32 4.04 16.77
N GLY A 133 -9.01 3.37 15.65
CA GLY A 133 -9.87 2.36 15.02
C GLY A 133 -9.97 1.05 15.79
N GLN A 134 -8.95 0.69 16.58
CA GLN A 134 -8.93 -0.55 17.40
C GLN A 134 -9.95 -0.54 18.54
N GLY A 135 -10.46 0.62 18.96
CA GLY A 135 -11.38 0.77 20.09
C GLY A 135 -12.86 0.97 19.71
N GLY A 136 -13.24 0.84 18.44
CA GLY A 136 -14.57 1.26 17.97
C GLY A 136 -14.77 2.78 18.02
N GLY A 137 -13.67 3.55 18.02
CA GLY A 137 -13.71 5.01 18.03
C GLY A 137 -14.26 5.55 16.71
N THR A 138 -15.36 6.29 16.79
CA THR A 138 -15.86 7.11 15.69
C THR A 138 -15.02 8.37 15.55
N VAL A 139 -14.51 8.63 14.35
CA VAL A 139 -14.04 9.97 13.97
C VAL A 139 -15.29 10.83 13.72
N THR A 140 -15.66 11.66 14.69
CA THR A 140 -16.69 12.67 14.51
C THR A 140 -16.04 13.95 13.97
N SER A 141 -16.52 14.44 12.83
CA SER A 141 -16.22 15.80 12.38
C SER A 141 -16.76 16.81 13.40
N LEU A 142 -15.97 17.83 13.73
CA LEU A 142 -16.43 19.02 14.47
C LEU A 142 -17.44 19.82 13.65
#